data_AF-A0A5E7D2D6-F1
#
_entry.id   AF-A0A5E7D2D6-F1
#
_cell.length_a   1.000
_cell.length_b   1.000
_cell.length_c   1.000
_cell.angle_alpha   90.00
_cell.angle_beta   90.00
_cell.angle_gamma   90.00
#
_symmetry.space_group_name_H-M   'P 1'
#
loop_
_entity.id
_entity.type
_entity.pdbx_description
1 polymer ?
#
loop_
_entity_poly.entity_id
_entity_poly.type
_entity_poly.pdbx_seq_one_letter_code
_entity_poly.pdbx_strand_id
1 'polypeptide(L)'
;MNSAFKTFVPGALALLLLLPAALQAKEVETQQKLANVVILATGGTIAGAGASAANSATYQAAKVGIEQLIAGVPELSQVANVRGEQVMQIASESITNENLLQLGRRVAELADSKDVDGIVITHGTDTLEETAYFLNLVEKTDKPIIVVGSMRPGTAMSADGMLNLYNAVAVASSKDARGKGVLVTMNDEIQSGRDVSKMINIYL
;
A
#
# COMPACT_ATOMS: atom_id res chain seq x y z
N MET A 1 -60.95 45.45 -7.46
CA MET A 1 -61.04 45.90 -8.86
C MET A 1 -60.72 44.71 -9.76
N ASN A 2 -61.75 44.27 -10.49
CA ASN A 2 -61.81 43.51 -11.75
C ASN A 2 -60.88 42.28 -11.90
N SER A 3 -61.35 41.04 -11.75
CA SER A 3 -62.35 40.28 -12.56
C SER A 3 -61.90 39.95 -13.98
N ALA A 4 -62.00 38.66 -14.32
CA ALA A 4 -62.22 38.02 -15.64
C ALA A 4 -61.20 36.89 -15.88
N PHE A 5 -61.53 35.68 -16.35
CA PHE A 5 -62.79 35.06 -16.71
C PHE A 5 -62.56 33.53 -16.76
N LYS A 6 -63.63 32.77 -16.52
CA LYS A 6 -63.72 31.30 -16.58
C LYS A 6 -63.45 30.77 -18.01
N THR A 7 -62.94 29.55 -18.14
CA THR A 7 -63.65 28.48 -18.89
C THR A 7 -63.14 27.08 -18.58
N PHE A 8 -64.09 26.16 -18.63
CA PHE A 8 -64.12 24.78 -18.16
C PHE A 8 -64.22 23.88 -19.39
N VAL A 9 -63.47 22.78 -19.46
CA VAL A 9 -63.81 21.63 -20.32
C VAL A 9 -63.49 20.34 -19.54
N PRO A 10 -64.49 19.49 -19.26
CA PRO A 10 -64.29 18.16 -18.67
C PRO A 10 -64.37 17.07 -19.76
N GLY A 11 -63.60 15.98 -19.59
CA GLY A 11 -63.98 14.68 -20.14
C GLY A 11 -63.02 14.02 -21.13
N ALA A 12 -62.28 13.03 -20.64
CA ALA A 12 -62.00 11.73 -21.26
C ALA A 12 -61.29 10.88 -20.20
N LEU A 13 -62.03 10.20 -19.33
CA LEU A 13 -62.40 8.78 -19.44
C LEU A 13 -61.19 7.82 -19.42
N ALA A 14 -60.94 7.31 -18.21
CA ALA A 14 -60.53 5.95 -17.83
C ALA A 14 -59.56 5.16 -18.73
N LEU A 15 -58.43 4.71 -18.14
CA LEU A 15 -58.14 3.27 -18.04
C LEU A 15 -57.07 2.96 -16.98
N LEU A 16 -57.40 1.98 -16.13
CA LEU A 16 -56.53 1.09 -15.36
C LEU A 16 -55.02 1.18 -15.62
N LEU A 17 -54.23 1.21 -14.55
CA LEU A 17 -53.32 0.11 -14.21
C LEU A 17 -52.69 0.36 -12.82
N LEU A 18 -52.91 -0.60 -11.94
CA LEU A 18 -52.18 -0.78 -10.68
C LEU A 18 -50.67 -0.75 -10.96
N LEU A 19 -49.98 0.28 -10.48
CA LEU A 19 -48.53 0.26 -10.37
C LEU A 19 -48.16 -0.71 -9.23
N PRO A 20 -47.38 -1.77 -9.48
CA PRO A 20 -46.80 -2.55 -8.40
C PRO A 20 -45.85 -1.62 -7.63
N ALA A 21 -45.88 -1.71 -6.31
CA ALA A 21 -44.84 -1.14 -5.46
C ALA A 21 -43.49 -1.64 -5.98
N ALA A 22 -42.75 -0.75 -6.64
CA ALA A 22 -41.42 -1.06 -7.13
C ALA A 22 -40.57 -1.48 -5.93
N LEU A 23 -40.10 -2.73 -5.97
CA LEU A 23 -39.11 -3.28 -5.08
C LEU A 23 -37.98 -2.25 -4.92
N GLN A 24 -37.85 -1.67 -3.74
CA GLN A 24 -36.60 -1.04 -3.33
C GLN A 24 -35.56 -2.15 -3.22
N ALA A 25 -34.72 -2.27 -4.24
CA ALA A 25 -33.52 -3.08 -4.17
C ALA A 25 -32.65 -2.46 -3.08
N LYS A 26 -32.60 -3.13 -1.92
CA LYS A 26 -31.67 -2.82 -0.85
C LYS A 26 -30.28 -3.15 -1.39
N GLU A 27 -29.48 -2.13 -1.71
CA GLU A 27 -28.06 -2.32 -1.98
C GLU A 27 -27.47 -3.05 -0.76
N VAL A 28 -27.05 -4.29 -0.99
CA VAL A 28 -26.28 -5.03 0.00
C VAL A 28 -24.88 -4.44 -0.09
N GLU A 29 -24.59 -3.44 0.74
CA GLU A 29 -23.22 -3.05 1.02
C GLU A 29 -22.48 -4.30 1.49
N THR A 30 -21.73 -4.91 0.58
CA THR A 30 -20.85 -6.01 0.92
C THR A 30 -19.72 -5.37 1.69
N GLN A 31 -19.76 -5.47 3.02
CA GLN A 31 -18.65 -5.05 3.87
C GLN A 31 -17.41 -5.80 3.38
N GLN A 32 -16.57 -5.13 2.57
CA GLN A 32 -15.41 -5.76 1.96
C GLN A 32 -14.48 -6.18 3.09
N LYS A 33 -14.28 -7.51 3.23
CA LYS A 33 -13.29 -8.05 4.14
C LYS A 33 -11.94 -7.45 3.75
N LEU A 34 -11.27 -6.80 4.70
CA LEU A 34 -9.94 -6.24 4.51
C LEU A 34 -8.96 -7.35 4.13
N ALA A 35 -8.04 -7.03 3.21
CA ALA A 35 -6.96 -7.93 2.81
C ALA A 35 -5.99 -8.15 3.97
N ASN A 36 -5.43 -9.35 4.06
CA ASN A 36 -4.38 -9.66 5.03
C ASN A 36 -3.01 -9.34 4.41
N VAL A 37 -2.36 -8.28 4.89
CA VAL A 37 -1.06 -7.83 4.39
C VAL A 37 0.03 -8.08 5.43
N VAL A 38 1.14 -8.67 4.99
CA VAL A 38 2.30 -8.91 5.84
C VAL A 38 3.39 -7.92 5.47
N ILE A 39 3.91 -7.18 6.45
CA ILE A 39 5.05 -6.30 6.27
C ILE A 39 6.31 -7.01 6.77
N LEU A 40 7.21 -7.33 5.83
CA LEU A 40 8.54 -7.84 6.11
C LEU A 40 9.53 -6.68 6.24
N ALA A 41 10.09 -6.48 7.43
CA ALA A 41 11.08 -5.44 7.65
C ALA A 41 12.51 -5.95 7.45
N THR A 42 13.28 -5.22 6.63
CA THR A 42 14.72 -5.47 6.42
C THR A 42 15.63 -4.37 6.96
N GLY A 43 15.05 -3.22 7.33
CA GLY A 43 15.77 -2.08 7.89
C GLY A 43 15.69 -0.86 6.98
N GLY A 44 16.84 -0.31 6.60
CA GLY A 44 16.91 0.89 5.76
C GLY A 44 16.58 2.21 6.45
N THR A 45 16.57 3.29 5.68
CA THR A 45 16.27 4.66 6.11
C THR A 45 14.85 4.81 6.65
N ILE A 46 13.89 4.05 6.11
CA ILE A 46 12.49 4.06 6.59
C ILE A 46 12.38 3.60 8.04
N ALA A 47 13.27 2.71 8.45
CA ALA A 47 13.50 2.29 9.82
C ALA A 47 14.62 3.09 10.52
N GLY A 48 15.05 4.21 9.96
CA GLY A 48 16.18 5.01 10.45
C GLY A 48 15.76 6.09 11.45
N ALA A 49 16.74 6.53 12.26
CA ALA A 49 16.58 7.62 13.21
C ALA A 49 17.77 8.58 13.15
N GLY A 50 17.47 9.88 13.08
CA GLY A 50 18.40 11.00 13.20
C GLY A 50 18.35 11.64 14.59
N ALA A 51 19.37 12.44 14.92
CA ALA A 51 19.47 13.10 16.23
C ALA A 51 18.50 14.29 16.40
N SER A 52 18.07 14.90 15.29
CA SER A 52 17.11 16.00 15.31
C SER A 52 16.20 15.98 14.07
N ALA A 53 15.10 16.72 14.11
CA ALA A 53 14.16 16.80 13.00
C ALA A 53 14.73 17.50 11.75
N ALA A 54 15.83 18.26 11.88
CA ALA A 54 16.52 18.86 10.73
C ALA A 54 17.44 17.87 10.00
N ASN A 55 17.73 16.70 10.57
CA ASN A 55 18.65 15.72 10.00
C ASN A 55 17.95 14.84 8.95
N SER A 56 17.82 15.34 7.73
CA SER A 56 17.27 14.56 6.61
C SER A 56 18.28 13.61 5.95
N ALA A 57 19.58 13.94 5.97
CA ALA A 57 20.62 13.16 5.29
C ALA A 57 21.64 12.49 6.24
N THR A 58 21.71 12.91 7.51
CA THR A 58 22.64 12.33 8.51
C THR A 58 21.85 11.60 9.59
N TYR A 59 21.79 10.27 9.49
CA TYR A 59 21.03 9.41 10.39
C TYR A 59 21.66 8.02 10.47
N GLN A 60 21.13 7.19 11.37
CA GLN A 60 21.45 5.76 11.41
C GLN A 60 20.26 4.98 10.88
N ALA A 61 20.48 4.19 9.82
CA ALA A 61 19.48 3.28 9.27
C ALA A 61 19.19 2.11 10.23
N ALA A 62 18.04 1.45 10.05
CA ALA A 62 17.67 0.20 10.72
C ALA A 62 17.71 0.26 12.28
N LYS A 63 17.16 1.32 12.86
CA LYS A 63 17.03 1.51 14.32
C LYS A 63 15.64 1.19 14.85
N VAL A 64 14.62 1.41 14.03
CA VAL A 64 13.21 1.25 14.39
C VAL A 64 12.75 -0.15 14.02
N GLY A 65 12.13 -0.86 14.96
CA GLY A 65 11.55 -2.18 14.70
C GLY A 65 10.20 -2.08 13.99
N ILE A 66 9.78 -3.17 13.32
CA ILE A 66 8.54 -3.18 12.53
C ILE A 66 7.29 -2.73 13.31
N GLU A 67 7.14 -3.15 14.57
CA GLU A 67 5.98 -2.77 15.38
C GLU A 67 5.87 -1.24 15.58
N GLN A 68 7.00 -0.56 15.73
CA GLN A 68 7.04 0.90 15.84
C GLN A 68 6.73 1.58 14.50
N LEU A 69 7.15 1.00 13.37
CA LEU A 69 6.80 1.52 12.04
C LEU A 69 5.29 1.43 11.79
N ILE A 70 4.67 0.29 12.13
CA ILE A 70 3.23 0.09 11.99
C ILE A 70 2.47 1.03 12.93
N ALA A 71 2.90 1.15 14.19
CA ALA A 71 2.29 2.07 15.15
C ALA A 71 2.40 3.55 14.73
N GLY A 72 3.40 3.90 13.93
CA GLY A 72 3.57 5.24 13.36
C GLY A 72 2.57 5.60 12.26
N VAL A 73 1.81 4.63 11.74
CA VAL A 73 0.80 4.83 10.68
C VAL A 73 -0.49 4.07 11.06
N PRO A 74 -1.25 4.54 12.07
CA PRO A 74 -2.45 3.84 12.54
C PRO A 74 -3.54 3.68 11.46
N GLU A 75 -3.53 4.52 10.44
CA GLU A 75 -4.44 4.48 9.29
C GLU A 75 -4.30 3.20 8.45
N LEU A 76 -3.21 2.44 8.61
CA LEU A 76 -3.03 1.13 7.99
C LEU A 76 -4.17 0.16 8.31
N SER A 77 -4.75 0.27 9.52
CA SER A 77 -5.89 -0.55 9.96
C SER A 77 -7.18 -0.34 9.15
N GLN A 78 -7.27 0.77 8.41
CA GLN A 78 -8.42 1.09 7.56
C GLN A 78 -8.31 0.49 6.16
N VAL A 79 -7.09 0.16 5.72
CA VAL A 79 -6.82 -0.37 4.37
C VAL A 79 -6.58 -1.87 4.37
N ALA A 80 -6.02 -2.44 5.45
CA ALA A 80 -5.68 -3.85 5.53
C ALA A 80 -5.62 -4.38 6.96
N ASN A 81 -5.77 -5.70 7.13
CA ASN A 81 -5.35 -6.40 8.33
C ASN A 81 -3.83 -6.58 8.24
N VAL A 82 -3.08 -5.66 8.87
CA VAL A 82 -1.62 -5.64 8.80
C VAL A 82 -1.01 -6.41 9.96
N ARG A 83 0.02 -7.22 9.66
CA ARG A 83 0.95 -7.74 10.66
C ARG A 83 2.39 -7.54 10.23
N GLY A 84 3.25 -7.25 11.20
CA GLY A 84 4.68 -7.08 11.00
C GLY A 84 5.48 -8.36 11.19
N GLU A 85 6.61 -8.47 10.50
CA GLU A 85 7.63 -9.48 10.74
C GLU A 85 9.01 -8.88 10.48
N GLN A 86 9.89 -8.98 11.47
CA GLN A 86 11.27 -8.51 11.33
C GLN A 86 12.13 -9.63 10.73
N VAL A 87 12.53 -9.50 9.46
CA VAL A 87 13.36 -10.50 8.76
C VAL A 87 14.84 -10.24 9.01
N MET A 88 15.23 -8.97 8.91
CA MET A 88 16.60 -8.50 9.12
C MET A 88 16.57 -7.03 9.54
N GLN A 89 17.69 -6.49 10.00
CA GLN A 89 17.78 -5.11 10.48
C GLN A 89 19.14 -4.52 10.06
N ILE A 90 19.29 -4.30 8.76
CA ILE A 90 20.54 -3.89 8.13
C ILE A 90 20.38 -2.61 7.29
N ALA A 91 21.51 -1.97 7.01
CA ALA A 91 21.60 -0.96 5.97
C ALA A 91 21.72 -1.67 4.60
N SER A 92 21.00 -1.19 3.58
CA SER A 92 20.81 -1.91 2.32
C SER A 92 22.11 -2.09 1.52
N GLU A 93 23.06 -1.18 1.68
CA GLU A 93 24.40 -1.26 1.09
C GLU A 93 25.23 -2.45 1.60
N SER A 94 24.80 -3.07 2.70
CA SER A 94 25.44 -4.25 3.30
C SER A 94 24.66 -5.55 3.04
N ILE A 95 23.66 -5.54 2.17
CA ILE A 95 22.91 -6.76 1.83
C ILE A 95 23.81 -7.77 1.12
N THR A 96 23.67 -9.05 1.47
CA THR A 96 24.40 -10.15 0.82
C THR A 96 23.46 -11.08 0.05
N ASN A 97 24.02 -11.95 -0.79
CA ASN A 97 23.25 -12.98 -1.49
C ASN A 97 22.52 -13.92 -0.53
N GLU A 98 23.12 -14.24 0.62
CA GLU A 98 22.47 -15.03 1.67
C GLU A 98 21.24 -14.31 2.22
N ASN A 99 21.31 -12.98 2.40
CA ASN A 99 20.15 -12.20 2.82
C ASN A 99 19.05 -12.19 1.75
N LEU A 100 19.40 -12.04 0.47
CA LEU A 100 18.44 -12.12 -0.64
C LEU A 100 17.75 -13.49 -0.68
N LEU A 101 18.50 -14.58 -0.57
CA LEU A 101 17.95 -15.93 -0.54
C LEU A 101 17.07 -16.16 0.68
N GLN A 102 17.44 -15.64 1.86
CA GLN A 102 16.62 -15.70 3.06
C GLN A 102 15.30 -14.95 2.87
N LEU A 103 15.35 -13.73 2.33
CA LEU A 103 14.18 -12.90 2.07
C LEU A 103 13.25 -13.57 1.05
N GLY A 104 13.77 -14.01 -0.10
CA GLY A 104 12.98 -14.66 -1.14
C GLY A 104 12.28 -15.93 -0.62
N ARG A 105 13.00 -16.81 0.10
CA ARG A 105 12.36 -17.98 0.73
C ARG A 105 11.20 -17.59 1.65
N ARG A 106 11.38 -16.53 2.45
CA ARG A 106 10.32 -16.08 3.35
C ARG A 106 9.13 -15.48 2.61
N VAL A 107 9.37 -14.73 1.53
CA VAL A 107 8.33 -14.21 0.65
C VAL A 107 7.54 -15.37 0.02
N ALA A 108 8.23 -16.39 -0.51
CA ALA A 108 7.60 -17.59 -1.07
C ALA A 108 6.71 -18.33 -0.05
N GLU A 109 7.20 -18.54 1.17
CA GLU A 109 6.43 -19.16 2.26
C GLU A 109 5.13 -18.40 2.57
N LEU A 110 5.21 -17.07 2.61
CA LEU A 110 4.03 -16.22 2.82
C LEU A 110 3.11 -16.21 1.61
N ALA A 111 3.66 -16.22 0.40
CA ALA A 111 2.91 -16.26 -0.83
C ALA A 111 2.10 -17.55 -0.99
N ASP A 112 2.58 -18.69 -0.47
CA ASP A 112 1.85 -19.96 -0.46
C ASP A 112 0.73 -20.02 0.58
N SER A 113 0.79 -19.19 1.63
CA SER A 113 -0.22 -19.17 2.69
C SER A 113 -1.57 -18.61 2.21
N LYS A 114 -2.67 -19.31 2.49
CA LYS A 114 -4.03 -18.82 2.16
C LYS A 114 -4.46 -17.61 2.99
N ASP A 115 -3.78 -17.34 4.10
CA ASP A 115 -4.11 -16.25 5.00
C ASP A 115 -3.38 -14.95 4.66
N VAL A 116 -2.60 -14.91 3.58
CA VAL A 116 -1.85 -13.74 3.12
C VAL A 116 -2.35 -13.35 1.73
N ASP A 117 -2.82 -12.12 1.58
CA ASP A 117 -3.33 -11.59 0.31
C ASP A 117 -2.26 -10.77 -0.44
N GLY A 118 -1.36 -10.10 0.30
CA GLY A 118 -0.28 -9.28 -0.23
C GLY A 118 0.90 -9.14 0.74
N ILE A 119 2.07 -8.81 0.21
CA ILE A 119 3.33 -8.70 0.95
C ILE A 119 3.94 -7.33 0.69
N VAL A 120 4.35 -6.65 1.75
CA VAL A 120 5.11 -5.39 1.71
C VAL A 120 6.48 -5.64 2.32
N ILE A 121 7.53 -5.11 1.71
CA ILE A 121 8.90 -5.22 2.19
C ILE A 121 9.45 -3.82 2.44
N THR A 122 9.73 -3.47 3.70
CA THR A 122 10.42 -2.22 4.00
C THR A 122 11.92 -2.43 3.84
N HIS A 123 12.54 -1.63 2.98
CA HIS A 123 13.92 -1.80 2.54
C HIS A 123 14.67 -0.46 2.48
N GLY A 124 16.00 -0.51 2.60
CA GLY A 124 16.85 0.65 2.32
C GLY A 124 16.94 0.92 0.82
N THR A 125 17.01 2.19 0.44
CA THR A 125 16.92 2.63 -0.97
C THR A 125 18.13 2.28 -1.82
N ASP A 126 19.29 2.02 -1.21
CA ASP A 126 20.56 1.95 -1.95
C ASP A 126 20.67 0.70 -2.83
N THR A 127 20.10 -0.42 -2.38
CA THR A 127 20.04 -1.69 -3.14
C THR A 127 18.60 -2.17 -3.30
N LEU A 128 17.62 -1.27 -3.16
CA LEU A 128 16.20 -1.59 -3.30
C LEU A 128 15.88 -2.16 -4.68
N GLU A 129 16.43 -1.55 -5.72
CA GLU A 129 16.27 -1.99 -7.12
C GLU A 129 16.78 -3.43 -7.34
N GLU A 130 17.89 -3.81 -6.68
CA GLU A 130 18.45 -5.15 -6.77
C GLU A 130 17.53 -6.20 -6.13
N THR A 131 17.06 -5.93 -4.91
CA THR A 131 16.12 -6.81 -4.20
C THR A 131 14.79 -6.92 -4.94
N ALA A 132 14.24 -5.80 -5.43
CA ALA A 132 13.00 -5.79 -6.19
C ALA A 132 13.11 -6.61 -7.47
N TYR A 133 14.20 -6.45 -8.21
CA TYR A 133 14.44 -7.22 -9.43
C TYR A 133 14.67 -8.70 -9.15
N PHE A 134 15.46 -9.03 -8.12
CA PHE A 134 15.68 -10.41 -7.69
C PHE A 134 14.36 -11.13 -7.40
N LEU A 135 13.51 -10.55 -6.54
CA LEU A 135 12.21 -11.12 -6.19
C LEU A 135 11.31 -11.25 -7.43
N ASN A 136 11.36 -10.29 -8.35
CA ASN A 136 10.60 -10.34 -9.59
C ASN A 136 10.95 -11.53 -10.49
N LEU A 137 12.16 -12.08 -10.35
CA LEU A 137 12.62 -13.24 -11.11
C LEU A 137 12.32 -14.58 -10.42
N VAL A 138 12.35 -14.62 -9.09
CA VAL A 138 12.32 -15.88 -8.34
C VAL A 138 10.95 -16.21 -7.74
N GLU A 139 10.12 -15.20 -7.45
CA GLU A 139 8.82 -15.40 -6.81
C GLU A 139 7.76 -15.84 -7.83
N LYS A 140 7.20 -17.04 -7.63
CA LYS A 140 6.20 -17.64 -8.53
C LYS A 140 4.80 -17.48 -7.98
N THR A 141 4.33 -16.24 -7.87
CA THR A 141 3.02 -15.92 -7.33
C THR A 141 2.38 -14.75 -8.05
N ASP A 142 1.05 -14.75 -8.12
CA ASP A 142 0.26 -13.61 -8.60
C ASP A 142 -0.12 -12.65 -7.47
N LYS A 143 0.21 -12.97 -6.20
CA LYS A 143 -0.05 -12.07 -5.08
C LYS A 143 0.84 -10.83 -5.18
N PRO A 144 0.34 -9.64 -4.82
CA PRO A 144 1.15 -8.42 -4.88
C PRO A 144 2.34 -8.49 -3.93
N ILE A 145 3.53 -8.18 -4.44
CA ILE A 145 4.76 -8.02 -3.65
C ILE A 145 5.25 -6.59 -3.89
N ILE A 146 5.24 -5.79 -2.83
CA ILE A 146 5.57 -4.37 -2.90
C ILE A 146 6.83 -4.10 -2.08
N VAL A 147 7.87 -3.54 -2.70
CA VAL A 147 9.06 -3.08 -1.99
C VAL A 147 8.93 -1.57 -1.78
N VAL A 148 9.23 -1.10 -0.57
CA VAL A 148 9.08 0.30 -0.19
C VAL A 148 10.24 0.78 0.66
N GLY A 149 10.67 2.02 0.43
CA GLY A 149 11.69 2.69 1.23
C GLY A 149 11.32 4.14 1.52
N SER A 150 12.29 4.87 2.07
CA SER A 150 12.22 6.32 2.23
C SER A 150 13.59 6.95 2.02
N MET A 151 13.60 8.17 1.51
CA MET A 151 14.84 8.94 1.35
C MET A 151 15.19 9.72 2.62
N ARG A 152 14.21 10.00 3.50
CA ARG A 152 14.41 10.66 4.80
C ARG A 152 14.08 9.71 5.96
N PRO A 153 14.80 9.76 7.09
CA PRO A 153 14.50 8.96 8.26
C PRO A 153 13.19 9.43 8.91
N GLY A 154 12.50 8.55 9.63
CA GLY A 154 11.20 8.86 10.24
C GLY A 154 11.21 10.01 11.25
N THR A 155 12.38 10.35 11.80
CA THR A 155 12.56 11.48 12.72
C THR A 155 12.70 12.84 12.03
N ALA A 156 12.95 12.87 10.71
CA ALA A 156 13.15 14.11 9.97
C ALA A 156 11.82 14.83 9.68
N MET A 157 11.86 16.16 9.58
CA MET A 157 10.73 16.94 9.09
C MET A 157 10.40 16.53 7.65
N SER A 158 9.09 16.41 7.36
CA SER A 158 8.59 16.00 6.05
C SER A 158 9.19 14.66 5.59
N ALA A 159 9.33 13.71 6.53
CA ALA A 159 9.70 12.34 6.22
C ALA A 159 8.67 11.71 5.25
N ASP A 160 9.18 11.04 4.23
CA ASP A 160 8.40 10.43 3.16
C ASP A 160 7.94 9.00 3.49
N GLY A 161 8.54 8.37 4.50
CA GLY A 161 8.31 6.95 4.83
C GLY A 161 6.88 6.61 5.24
N MET A 162 6.17 7.49 5.95
CA MET A 162 4.80 7.22 6.43
C MET A 162 3.81 7.08 5.26
N LEU A 163 3.82 8.05 4.34
CA LEU A 163 2.94 8.01 3.16
C LEU A 163 3.34 6.89 2.21
N ASN A 164 4.65 6.68 1.97
CA ASN A 164 5.13 5.57 1.15
C ASN A 164 4.65 4.22 1.71
N LEU A 165 4.74 4.00 3.03
CA LEU A 165 4.29 2.77 3.66
C LEU A 165 2.77 2.58 3.55
N TYR A 166 2.00 3.64 3.77
CA TYR A 166 0.55 3.62 3.59
C TYR A 166 0.18 3.22 2.15
N ASN A 167 0.78 3.89 1.16
CA ASN A 167 0.57 3.59 -0.26
C ASN A 167 0.99 2.16 -0.60
N ALA A 168 2.11 1.67 -0.05
CA ALA A 168 2.57 0.30 -0.26
C ALA A 168 1.53 -0.73 0.22
N VAL A 169 0.95 -0.53 1.40
CA VAL A 169 -0.09 -1.41 1.95
C VAL A 169 -1.38 -1.29 1.15
N ALA A 170 -1.79 -0.09 0.73
CA ALA A 170 -2.96 0.11 -0.10
C ALA A 170 -2.82 -0.64 -1.45
N VAL A 171 -1.66 -0.54 -2.10
CA VAL A 171 -1.37 -1.27 -3.35
C VAL A 171 -1.30 -2.78 -3.10
N ALA A 172 -0.66 -3.23 -2.02
CA ALA A 172 -0.58 -4.65 -1.66
C ALA A 172 -1.97 -5.27 -1.37
N SER A 173 -2.92 -4.45 -0.95
CA SER A 173 -4.31 -4.86 -0.66
C SER A 173 -5.21 -4.84 -1.91
N SER A 174 -4.75 -4.24 -3.01
CA SER A 174 -5.53 -4.08 -4.22
C SER A 174 -5.56 -5.37 -5.05
N LYS A 175 -6.76 -5.72 -5.54
CA LYS A 175 -6.94 -6.84 -6.48
C LYS A 175 -6.29 -6.55 -7.84
N ASP A 176 -6.18 -5.28 -8.22
CA ASP A 176 -5.63 -4.86 -9.52
C ASP A 176 -4.10 -4.95 -9.57
N ALA A 177 -3.44 -5.03 -8.41
CA ALA A 177 -2.01 -5.23 -8.29
C ALA A 177 -1.58 -6.69 -8.51
N ARG A 178 -2.52 -7.63 -8.62
CA ARG A 178 -2.22 -9.05 -8.83
C ARG A 178 -1.62 -9.30 -10.22
N GLY A 179 -0.62 -10.17 -10.27
CA GLY A 179 0.05 -10.56 -11.52
C GLY A 179 0.81 -9.41 -12.21
N LYS A 180 1.13 -8.33 -11.49
CA LYS A 180 1.90 -7.18 -12.02
C LYS A 180 3.41 -7.32 -11.80
N GLY A 181 3.86 -8.48 -11.29
CA GLY A 181 5.23 -8.67 -10.82
C GLY A 181 5.48 -7.98 -9.48
N VAL A 182 6.74 -7.77 -9.15
CA VAL A 182 7.14 -6.98 -7.99
C VAL A 182 7.02 -5.49 -8.33
N LEU A 183 6.45 -4.72 -7.41
CA LEU A 183 6.24 -3.28 -7.56
C LEU A 183 7.04 -2.52 -6.51
N VAL A 184 7.35 -1.25 -6.80
CA VAL A 184 7.96 -0.32 -5.86
C VAL A 184 7.05 0.90 -5.71
N THR A 185 6.71 1.26 -4.48
CA THR A 185 5.81 2.39 -4.19
C THR A 185 6.52 3.47 -3.39
N MET A 186 6.96 4.51 -4.07
CA MET A 186 7.59 5.68 -3.46
C MET A 186 7.15 6.92 -4.24
N ASN A 187 7.07 8.08 -3.57
CA ASN A 187 6.76 9.35 -4.23
C ASN A 187 5.43 9.32 -5.01
N ASP A 188 4.40 8.69 -4.43
CA ASP A 188 3.07 8.53 -5.04
C ASP A 188 3.02 7.80 -6.39
N GLU A 189 4.10 7.10 -6.76
CA GLU A 189 4.18 6.31 -7.99
C GLU A 189 4.14 4.81 -7.70
N ILE A 190 3.68 4.05 -8.69
CA ILE A 190 3.77 2.59 -8.72
C ILE A 190 4.76 2.23 -9.82
N GLN A 191 5.98 1.90 -9.43
CA GLN A 191 7.08 1.58 -10.32
C GLN A 191 7.23 0.06 -10.46
N SER A 192 7.71 -0.40 -11.61
CA SER A 192 8.02 -1.81 -11.83
C SER A 192 9.36 -2.16 -11.18
N GLY A 193 9.41 -3.23 -10.40
CA GLY A 193 10.63 -3.71 -9.75
C GLY A 193 11.69 -4.21 -10.74
N ARG A 194 11.39 -4.30 -12.04
CA ARG A 194 12.33 -4.71 -13.07
C ARG A 194 13.34 -3.63 -13.47
N ASP A 195 12.88 -2.39 -13.54
CA ASP A 195 13.54 -1.30 -14.24
C ASP A 195 13.57 0.02 -13.45
N VAL A 196 12.90 0.08 -12.31
CA VAL A 196 13.09 1.17 -11.35
C VAL A 196 14.53 1.20 -10.85
N SER A 197 15.12 2.39 -10.75
CA SER A 197 16.47 2.58 -10.22
C SER A 197 16.57 3.91 -9.47
N LYS A 198 17.43 3.96 -8.45
CA LYS A 198 17.74 5.15 -7.66
C LYS A 198 18.63 6.10 -8.47
N MET A 199 17.99 6.96 -9.25
CA MET A 199 18.70 7.90 -10.13
C MET A 199 19.02 9.26 -9.48
N ILE A 200 18.40 9.60 -8.35
CA ILE A 200 18.53 10.92 -7.71
C ILE A 200 18.93 10.75 -6.24
N ASN A 201 20.05 11.36 -5.85
CA ASN A 201 20.48 11.47 -4.45
C ASN A 201 20.09 12.83 -3.86
N ILE A 202 19.88 12.85 -2.55
CA ILE A 202 19.63 14.07 -1.78
C ILE A 202 20.93 14.47 -1.09
N TYR A 203 21.44 15.66 -1.41
CA TYR A 203 22.56 16.31 -0.71
C TYR A 203 22.00 17.52 0.05
N LEU A 204 21.47 17.30 1.26
CA LEU A 204 20.97 18.36 2.14
C LEU A 204 21.69 18.32 3.47
#